data_AF-A0A8T4DV27-F1
#
_entry.id   AF-A0A8T4DV27-F1
#
_cell.length_a   1.000
_cell.length_b   1.000
_cell.length_c   1.000
_cell.angle_alpha   90.00
_cell.angle_beta   90.00
_cell.angle_gamma   90.00
#
_symmetry.space_group_name_H-M   'P 1'
#
loop_
_entity.id
_entity.type
_entity.pdbx_description
1 polymer ?
#
loop_
_entity_poly.entity_id
_entity_poly.type
_entity_poly.pdbx_seq_one_letter_code
_entity_poly.pdbx_strand_id
1 'polypeptide(L)'
;MKNKTINKERGFSVELKSKGNLKNATLTNGSYNSVLVEGTIGELMQATFVEGIILEVVGKKGILRIDLGENEIKKTTHQDRTEVINQ
;
A
#
# COMPACT_ATOMS: atom_id res chain seq x y z
N MET A 1 -11.75 2.54 -25.03
CA MET A 1 -11.26 3.89 -24.71
C MET A 1 -9.92 3.72 -24.00
N LYS A 2 -8.85 4.40 -24.45
CA LYS A 2 -7.51 4.27 -23.84
C LYS A 2 -7.54 4.98 -22.49
N ASN A 3 -7.35 4.25 -21.39
CA ASN A 3 -7.18 4.83 -20.05
C ASN A 3 -5.90 5.64 -20.05
N LYS A 4 -6.00 6.95 -20.30
CA LYS A 4 -4.90 7.89 -20.13
C LYS A 4 -4.70 8.04 -18.63
N THR A 5 -3.72 7.34 -18.07
CA THR A 5 -3.27 7.58 -16.70
C THR A 5 -2.77 9.01 -16.64
N ILE A 6 -3.57 9.90 -16.07
CA ILE A 6 -3.16 11.27 -15.81
C ILE A 6 -2.14 11.15 -14.68
N ASN A 7 -0.86 11.44 -14.95
CA ASN A 7 0.19 11.53 -13.92
C ASN A 7 -0.15 12.72 -13.00
N LYS A 8 -1.05 12.48 -12.06
CA LYS A 8 -1.44 13.41 -10.99
C LYS A 8 -0.65 13.04 -9.74
N GLU A 9 -0.28 14.04 -8.96
CA GLU A 9 0.22 13.84 -7.59
C GLU A 9 -0.80 13.03 -6.76
N ARG A 10 -0.29 12.11 -5.96
CA ARG A 10 -1.07 11.20 -5.11
C ARG A 10 -0.61 11.36 -3.67
N GLY A 11 -1.56 11.50 -2.76
CA GLY A 11 -1.29 11.49 -1.34
C GLY A 11 -1.11 10.06 -0.83
N PHE A 12 -0.33 9.93 0.24
CA PHE A 12 -0.37 8.75 1.10
C PHE A 12 -0.27 9.19 2.56
N SER A 13 -0.81 8.37 3.45
CA SER A 13 -0.62 8.52 4.89
C SER A 13 -0.44 7.16 5.54
N VAL A 14 0.34 7.14 6.62
CA VAL A 14 0.46 5.99 7.50
C VAL A 14 0.17 6.45 8.92
N GLU A 15 -0.81 5.80 9.54
CA GLU A 15 -1.16 6.02 10.94
C GLU A 15 -0.74 4.79 11.74
N LEU A 16 0.12 4.98 12.74
CA LEU A 16 0.64 3.89 13.57
C LEU A 16 0.14 4.04 15.00
N LYS A 17 -0.28 2.94 15.62
CA LYS A 17 -0.80 2.93 17.01
C LYS A 17 0.25 3.31 18.06
N SER A 18 1.54 3.24 17.71
CA SER A 18 2.65 3.55 18.62
C SER A 18 3.90 3.91 17.82
N LYS A 19 4.73 4.79 18.39
CA LYS A 19 6.05 5.16 17.86
C LYS A 19 6.94 3.93 17.64
N GLY A 20 6.83 2.89 18.47
CA GLY A 20 7.61 1.66 18.32
C GLY A 20 7.26 0.82 17.08
N ASN A 21 6.19 1.15 16.36
CA ASN A 21 5.85 0.50 15.08
C ASN A 21 6.49 1.20 13.87
N LEU A 22 7.11 2.37 14.07
CA LEU A 22 7.95 3.03 13.09
C LEU A 22 9.37 2.47 13.24
N LYS A 23 9.88 1.85 12.18
CA LYS A 23 11.24 1.27 12.18
C LYS A 23 12.28 2.36 11.94
N ASN A 24 12.03 3.24 10.97
CA ASN A 24 12.95 4.29 10.57
C ASN A 24 12.21 5.40 9.81
N ALA A 25 12.64 6.65 9.99
CA ALA A 25 12.26 7.77 9.15
C ALA A 25 13.51 8.60 8.86
N THR A 26 14.03 8.49 7.66
CA THR A 26 15.24 9.18 7.22
C THR A 26 14.84 10.26 6.23
N LEU A 27 15.05 11.54 6.60
CA LEU A 27 14.72 12.69 5.76
C LEU A 27 15.70 12.91 4.60
N THR A 28 16.87 12.28 4.64
CA THR A 28 17.91 12.35 3.61
C THR A 28 18.41 10.94 3.30
N ASN A 29 17.86 10.31 2.26
CA ASN A 29 18.21 8.95 1.84
C ASN A 29 18.83 8.94 0.44
N GLY A 30 20.12 9.28 0.32
CA GLY A 30 20.84 9.34 -0.95
C GLY A 30 21.08 10.77 -1.42
N SER A 31 20.60 11.14 -2.63
CA SER A 31 20.67 12.53 -3.10
C SER A 31 19.90 13.45 -2.13
N TYR A 32 20.37 14.68 -1.96
CA TYR A 32 20.07 15.58 -0.84
C TYR A 32 18.58 15.85 -0.50
N ASN A 33 17.61 15.33 -1.25
CA ASN A 33 16.18 15.64 -1.12
C ASN A 33 15.23 14.43 -1.03
N SER A 34 15.72 13.19 -0.95
CA SER A 34 14.84 12.01 -0.82
C SER A 34 14.57 11.63 0.64
N VAL A 35 13.31 11.30 0.94
CA VAL A 35 12.85 10.82 2.25
C VAL A 35 12.52 9.33 2.17
N LEU A 36 12.92 8.56 3.17
CA LEU A 36 12.52 7.16 3.36
C LEU A 36 11.78 6.99 4.69
N VAL A 37 10.59 6.39 4.65
CA VAL A 37 9.80 6.04 5.83
C VAL A 37 9.56 4.54 5.83
N GLU A 38 10.03 3.85 6.86
CA GLU A 38 9.91 2.40 7.04
C GLU A 38 9.24 2.08 8.38
N GLY A 39 8.30 1.14 8.36
CA GLY A 39 7.59 0.70 9.56
C GLY A 39 6.72 -0.52 9.27
N THR A 40 5.85 -0.87 10.22
CA THR A 40 4.91 -1.98 10.04
C THR A 40 3.51 -1.59 10.51
N ILE A 41 2.50 -1.88 9.68
CA ILE A 41 1.08 -1.83 10.09
C ILE A 41 0.67 -3.10 10.85
N GLY A 42 1.58 -4.06 11.08
CA GLY A 42 1.29 -5.34 11.72
C GLY A 42 0.63 -6.35 10.78
N GLU A 43 0.05 -7.40 11.36
CA GLU A 43 -0.74 -8.41 10.63
C GLU A 43 -1.85 -7.72 9.82
N LEU A 44 -1.99 -8.08 8.55
CA LEU A 44 -3.04 -7.58 7.68
C LEU A 44 -4.41 -8.02 8.21
N MET A 45 -5.28 -7.06 8.49
CA MET A 45 -6.65 -7.31 8.91
C MET A 45 -7.62 -7.11 7.74
N GLN A 46 -7.39 -6.08 6.92
CA GLN A 46 -8.26 -5.74 5.80
C GLN A 46 -7.50 -4.91 4.76
N ALA A 47 -7.87 -5.07 3.49
CA ALA A 47 -7.51 -4.15 2.41
C ALA A 47 -8.75 -3.87 1.58
N THR A 48 -9.14 -2.60 1.46
CA THR A 48 -10.39 -2.18 0.79
C THR A 48 -10.21 -0.89 0.03
N PHE A 49 -10.97 -0.74 -1.06
CA PHE A 49 -11.13 0.54 -1.72
C PHE A 49 -12.26 1.34 -1.08
N VAL A 50 -11.93 2.54 -0.60
CA VAL A 50 -12.91 3.52 -0.12
C VAL A 50 -13.35 4.37 -1.31
N GLU A 51 -14.64 4.31 -1.62
CA GLU A 51 -15.28 5.04 -2.74
C GLU A 51 -14.60 4.79 -4.11
N GLY A 52 -13.87 3.68 -4.25
CA GLY A 52 -13.16 3.32 -5.48
C GLY A 52 -11.94 4.19 -5.81
N ILE A 53 -11.55 5.13 -4.92
CA ILE A 53 -10.52 6.15 -5.19
C ILE A 53 -9.34 6.11 -4.20
N ILE A 54 -9.49 5.46 -3.04
CA ILE A 54 -8.46 5.33 -2.02
C ILE A 54 -8.30 3.85 -1.67
N LEU A 55 -7.06 3.35 -1.68
CA LEU A 55 -6.74 2.05 -1.09
C LEU A 55 -6.44 2.24 0.40
N GLU A 56 -7.29 1.66 1.25
CA GLU A 56 -7.08 1.58 2.70
C GLU A 56 -6.62 0.16 3.08
N VAL A 57 -5.44 0.06 3.69
CA VAL A 57 -4.87 -1.18 4.21
C VAL A 57 -4.80 -1.09 5.73
N VAL A 58 -5.66 -1.84 6.41
CA VAL A 58 -5.75 -1.90 7.86
C VAL A 58 -4.94 -3.08 8.36
N GLY A 59 -3.96 -2.80 9.20
CA GLY A 59 -3.24 -3.81 9.96
C GLY A 59 -3.43 -3.65 11.46
N LYS A 60 -3.03 -4.68 12.21
CA LYS A 60 -3.17 -4.73 13.67
C LYS A 60 -2.53 -3.56 14.42
N LYS A 61 -1.50 -2.93 13.85
CA LYS A 61 -0.66 -1.87 14.42
C LYS A 61 -0.79 -0.52 13.71
N GLY A 62 -1.57 -0.41 12.64
CA GLY A 62 -1.72 0.84 11.91
C GLY A 62 -2.55 0.72 10.64
N ILE A 63 -2.70 1.84 9.94
CA ILE A 63 -3.46 1.96 8.69
C ILE A 63 -2.60 2.69 7.67
N LEU A 64 -2.51 2.13 6.46
CA LEU A 64 -1.92 2.78 5.28
C LEU A 64 -3.05 3.21 4.34
N ARG A 65 -3.07 4.48 3.95
CA ARG A 65 -4.00 5.01 2.94
C ARG A 65 -3.22 5.61 1.79
N ILE A 66 -3.60 5.27 0.57
CA ILE A 66 -2.99 5.79 -0.67
C ILE A 66 -4.10 6.21 -1.61
N ASP A 67 -3.96 7.38 -2.24
CA ASP A 67 -4.81 7.81 -3.35
C ASP A 67 -4.53 6.94 -4.58
N LEU A 68 -5.21 5.79 -4.64
CA LEU A 68 -5.05 4.78 -5.68
C LEU A 68 -6.43 4.20 -6.01
N GLY A 69 -6.90 4.46 -7.22
CA GLY A 69 -8.15 3.91 -7.72
C GLY A 69 -8.04 2.43 -8.08
N GLU A 70 -9.14 1.70 -7.97
CA GLU A 70 -9.18 0.25 -8.26
C GLU A 70 -8.80 -0.06 -9.72
N ASN A 71 -9.19 0.82 -10.64
CA ASN A 71 -8.88 0.71 -12.07
C ASN A 71 -7.41 1.04 -12.43
N GLU A 72 -6.62 1.54 -11.48
CA GLU A 72 -5.21 1.87 -11.67
C GLU A 72 -4.28 0.70 -11.29
N ILE A 73 -4.80 -0.32 -10.59
CA ILE A 73 -4.03 -1.52 -10.24
C ILE A 73 -3.88 -2.42 -11.48
N LYS A 74 -2.62 -2.69 -11.86
CA LYS A 74 -2.32 -3.71 -12.86
C LYS A 74 -2.59 -5.09 -12.25
N LYS A 75 -3.55 -5.82 -12.82
CA LYS A 75 -3.75 -7.24 -12.50
C LYS A 75 -2.53 -8.01 -13.00
N THR A 76 -1.74 -8.57 -12.10
CA THR A 76 -0.70 -9.53 -12.47
C THR A 76 -1.37 -10.88 -12.72
N THR A 77 -1.30 -11.37 -13.95
CA THR A 77 -1.70 -12.74 -14.28
C THR A 77 -0.61 -13.70 -13.81
N HIS A 78 -0.60 -14.00 -12.52
CA HIS A 78 0.01 -15.23 -12.00
C HIS A 78 -1.08 -16.06 -11.33
N GLN A 79 -1.79 -16.82 -12.17
CA GLN A 79 -2.37 -18.08 -11.75
C GLN A 79 -1.21 -19.04 -11.56
N ASP A 80 -0.99 -19.52 -10.34
CA ASP A 80 -0.58 -20.91 -10.17
C ASP A 80 -1.65 -21.59 -9.33
N ARG A 81 -2.42 -22.43 -10.04
CA ARG A 81 -3.19 -23.52 -9.45
C ARG A 81 -2.20 -24.47 -8.80
N THR A 82 -2.32 -24.68 -7.49
CA THR A 82 -2.16 -26.04 -6.96
C THR A 82 -3.10 -26.22 -5.76
N GLU A 83 -4.39 -26.33 -6.05
CA GLU A 83 -5.21 -27.30 -5.35
C GLU A 83 -5.15 -28.59 -6.17
N VAL A 84 -4.39 -29.58 -5.72
CA VAL A 84 -4.79 -30.98 -5.89
C VAL A 84 -4.72 -31.62 -4.52
N ILE A 85 -5.91 -31.93 -4.03
CA ILE A 85 -6.22 -32.68 -2.81
C ILE A 85 -5.75 -34.12 -2.98
N ASN A 86 -5.27 -34.70 -1.88
CA ASN A 86 -4.94 -36.11 -1.65
C ASN A 86 -5.86 -37.12 -2.36
N GLN A 87 -5.25 -38.19 -2.89
CA GLN A 87 -5.81 -39.55 -2.86
C GLN A 87 -4.78 -40.48 -2.22
#